data_AF-A0A6G1SNI6-F1
#
_entry.id   AF-A0A6G1SNI6-F1
#
_cell.length_a   1.000
_cell.length_b   1.000
_cell.length_c   1.000
_cell.angle_alpha   90.00
_cell.angle_beta   90.00
_cell.angle_gamma   90.00
#
_symmetry.space_group_name_H-M   'P 1'
#
loop_
_entity.id
_entity.type
_entity.pdbx_description
1 polymer ?
#
loop_
_entity_poly.entity_id
_entity_poly.type
_entity_poly.pdbx_seq_one_letter_code
_entity_poly.pdbx_strand_id
1 'polypeptide(L)'
;MGVRGLMTFVENNEELFATPVIMSNIRLVIDAFNLLMRLVGVNEGLVGYAKSVREFFDNLSKCNIKPILIFGGPIVSNSVLLESVRSNDLFSYNKGLRWFNDAKDASKMNVDFIPASTARIIFKNVAAELGIEAIHTPYQPSDLIAKTANELDCPALAVGSDFIIYKLKRGFVDIHSFAYEDPLPGSEPDEPHSIRCSLISHARLAETLPGISSDIIPVLS
;
A
#
# COMPACT_ATOMS: atom_id res chain seq x y z
N MET A 1 8.17 5.52 2.81
CA MET A 1 7.60 6.84 3.16
C MET A 1 7.39 6.86 4.66
N GLY A 2 7.54 8.03 5.27
CA GLY A 2 7.32 8.27 6.69
C GLY A 2 8.53 8.26 7.60
N VAL A 3 8.24 8.32 8.90
CA VAL A 3 9.22 8.43 9.99
C VAL A 3 10.23 7.30 9.95
N ARG A 4 11.51 7.66 9.88
CA ARG A 4 12.62 6.71 9.79
C ARG A 4 12.64 5.82 11.03
N GLY A 5 12.68 4.50 10.81
CA GLY A 5 12.78 3.50 11.88
C GLY A 5 11.46 3.17 12.58
N LEU A 6 10.40 3.98 12.44
CA LEU A 6 9.12 3.71 13.08
C LEU A 6 8.44 2.45 12.53
N MET A 7 8.45 2.26 11.20
CA MET A 7 7.85 1.05 10.62
C MET A 7 8.64 -0.21 11.00
N THR A 8 9.98 -0.15 10.96
CA THR A 8 10.84 -1.25 11.42
C THR A 8 10.64 -1.56 12.90
N PHE A 9 10.39 -0.56 13.74
CA PHE A 9 10.03 -0.77 15.14
C PHE A 9 8.70 -1.51 15.27
N VAL A 10 7.68 -1.13 14.50
CA VAL A 10 6.38 -1.82 14.46
C VAL A 10 6.53 -3.27 13.97
N GLU A 11 7.27 -3.49 12.88
CA GLU A 11 7.55 -4.82 12.31
C GLU A 11 8.27 -5.73 13.33
N ASN A 12 9.24 -5.21 14.07
CA ASN A 12 9.98 -5.98 15.08
C ASN A 12 9.18 -6.27 16.36
N ASN A 13 7.99 -5.69 16.51
CA ASN A 13 7.11 -5.85 17.67
C ASN A 13 5.66 -6.02 17.17
N GLU A 14 5.47 -6.77 16.09
CA GLU A 14 4.19 -6.88 15.40
C GLU A 14 3.07 -7.35 16.35
N GLU A 15 3.38 -8.24 17.29
CA GLU A 15 2.45 -8.74 18.31
C GLU A 15 1.88 -7.66 19.23
N LEU A 16 2.57 -6.51 19.34
CA LEU A 16 2.19 -5.38 20.18
C LEU A 16 1.36 -4.33 19.42
N PHE A 17 1.49 -4.29 18.09
CA PHE A 17 1.01 -3.15 17.28
C PHE A 17 0.06 -3.55 16.15
N ALA A 18 0.12 -4.81 15.69
CA ALA A 18 -0.74 -5.33 14.66
C ALA A 18 -1.69 -6.39 15.23
N THR A 19 -2.92 -6.36 14.74
CA THR A 19 -3.95 -7.34 15.08
C THR A 19 -4.23 -8.18 13.85
N PRO A 20 -4.06 -9.51 13.90
CA PRO A 20 -4.49 -10.39 12.83
C PRO A 20 -6.00 -10.28 12.63
N VAL A 21 -6.43 -9.99 11.40
CA VAL A 21 -7.85 -9.88 11.04
C VAL A 21 -8.12 -10.60 9.72
N ILE A 22 -9.40 -10.93 9.53
CA ILE A 22 -9.94 -11.40 8.26
C ILE A 22 -10.83 -10.30 7.69
N MET A 23 -10.67 -10.00 6.41
CA MET A 23 -11.38 -8.92 5.73
C MET A 23 -12.29 -9.45 4.63
N SER A 24 -13.56 -9.07 4.71
CA SER A 24 -14.60 -9.27 3.69
C SER A 24 -15.70 -8.23 3.88
N ASN A 25 -16.51 -7.98 2.84
CA ASN A 25 -17.66 -7.05 2.91
C ASN A 25 -17.32 -5.59 3.30
N ILE A 26 -16.16 -5.09 2.87
CA ILE A 26 -15.70 -3.74 3.21
C ILE A 26 -15.41 -2.89 1.98
N ARG A 27 -15.36 -1.58 2.17
CA ARG A 27 -14.58 -0.72 1.27
C ARG A 27 -13.11 -0.77 1.69
N LEU A 28 -12.19 -0.56 0.76
CA LEU A 28 -10.76 -0.54 1.05
C LEU A 28 -10.10 0.55 0.23
N VAL A 29 -9.50 1.54 0.88
CA VAL A 29 -8.73 2.59 0.19
C VAL A 29 -7.31 2.08 -0.02
N ILE A 30 -6.79 2.11 -1.24
CA ILE A 30 -5.51 1.48 -1.58
C ILE A 30 -4.52 2.52 -2.10
N ASP A 31 -3.30 2.49 -1.57
CA ASP A 31 -2.17 3.16 -2.20
C ASP A 31 -1.81 2.44 -3.51
N ALA A 32 -2.27 3.02 -4.62
CA ALA A 32 -2.16 2.38 -5.93
C ALA A 32 -0.71 2.23 -6.39
N PHE A 33 0.19 3.13 -5.99
CA PHE A 33 1.60 3.04 -6.39
C PHE A 33 2.32 1.92 -5.65
N ASN A 34 2.08 1.77 -4.35
CA ASN A 34 2.68 0.66 -3.61
C ASN A 34 2.09 -0.69 -4.07
N LEU A 35 0.79 -0.75 -4.35
CA LEU A 35 0.16 -1.96 -4.89
C LEU A 35 0.72 -2.34 -6.25
N LEU A 36 0.77 -1.41 -7.20
CA LEU A 36 1.24 -1.73 -8.56
C LEU A 36 2.66 -2.29 -8.52
N MET A 37 3.52 -1.77 -7.63
CA MET A 37 4.89 -2.25 -7.47
C MET A 37 4.95 -3.60 -6.78
N ARG A 38 4.08 -3.88 -5.80
CA ARG A 38 4.00 -5.18 -5.12
C ARG A 38 3.60 -6.31 -6.09
N LEU A 39 2.74 -5.99 -7.06
CA LEU A 39 2.23 -6.95 -8.05
C LEU A 39 3.17 -7.16 -9.23
N VAL A 40 4.26 -6.38 -9.37
CA VAL A 40 5.25 -6.63 -10.43
C VAL A 40 5.97 -7.93 -10.07
N GLY A 41 5.51 -9.02 -10.67
CA GLY A 41 6.11 -10.35 -10.57
C GLY A 41 7.46 -10.42 -11.30
N VAL A 42 8.28 -11.36 -10.86
CA VAL A 42 9.55 -11.69 -11.52
C VAL A 42 9.25 -12.62 -12.69
N ASN A 43 9.78 -12.31 -13.89
CA ASN A 43 9.71 -13.17 -15.09
C ASN A 43 8.32 -13.42 -15.70
N GLU A 44 7.30 -12.65 -15.33
CA GLU A 44 5.92 -12.82 -15.82
C GLU A 44 5.62 -12.07 -17.14
N GLY A 45 6.49 -11.13 -17.52
CA GLY A 45 6.29 -10.25 -18.66
C GLY A 45 5.01 -9.41 -18.54
N LEU A 46 4.67 -8.66 -19.60
CA LEU A 46 3.52 -7.74 -19.57
C LEU A 46 2.18 -8.46 -19.40
N VAL A 47 2.04 -9.64 -20.01
CA VAL A 47 0.82 -10.45 -19.97
C VAL A 47 0.61 -11.05 -18.58
N GLY A 48 1.66 -11.63 -17.99
CA GLY A 48 1.56 -12.20 -16.65
C GLY A 48 1.29 -11.11 -15.61
N TYR A 49 1.94 -9.95 -15.71
CA TYR A 49 1.60 -8.80 -14.85
C TYR A 49 0.12 -8.39 -14.97
N ALA A 50 -0.42 -8.30 -16.19
CA ALA A 50 -1.82 -7.96 -16.38
C ALA A 50 -2.77 -9.04 -15.80
N LYS A 51 -2.35 -10.31 -15.78
CA LYS A 51 -3.08 -11.39 -15.13
C LYS A 51 -3.04 -11.24 -13.60
N SER A 52 -1.86 -10.99 -13.02
CA SER A 52 -1.67 -10.78 -11.59
C SER A 52 -2.48 -9.60 -11.05
N VAL A 53 -2.59 -8.52 -11.83
CA VAL A 53 -3.48 -7.38 -11.49
C VAL A 53 -4.95 -7.77 -11.52
N ARG A 54 -5.41 -8.54 -12.53
CA ARG A 54 -6.79 -9.03 -12.58
C ARG A 54 -7.09 -9.96 -11.42
N GLU A 55 -6.21 -10.91 -11.16
CA GLU A 55 -6.35 -11.88 -10.07
C GLU A 55 -6.45 -11.19 -8.71
N PHE A 56 -5.66 -10.15 -8.47
CA PHE A 56 -5.79 -9.32 -7.27
C PHE A 56 -7.22 -8.77 -7.10
N PHE A 57 -7.76 -8.10 -8.13
CA PHE A 57 -9.10 -7.52 -8.06
C PHE A 57 -10.22 -8.56 -8.04
N ASP A 58 -10.06 -9.67 -8.75
CA ASP A 58 -11.00 -10.80 -8.73
C ASP A 58 -11.07 -11.41 -7.32
N ASN A 59 -9.94 -11.56 -6.65
CA ASN A 59 -9.90 -12.06 -5.27
C ASN A 59 -10.52 -11.06 -4.28
N LEU A 60 -10.36 -9.75 -4.47
CA LEU A 60 -11.11 -8.75 -3.71
C LEU A 60 -12.62 -8.89 -3.95
N SER A 61 -13.04 -9.09 -5.21
CA SER A 61 -14.45 -9.25 -5.57
C SER A 61 -15.06 -10.49 -4.92
N LYS A 62 -14.36 -11.62 -4.88
CA LYS A 62 -14.80 -12.84 -4.16
C LYS A 62 -15.00 -12.60 -2.66
N CYS A 63 -14.26 -11.65 -2.10
CA CYS A 63 -14.38 -11.25 -0.69
C CYS A 63 -15.40 -10.12 -0.47
N ASN A 64 -16.11 -9.69 -1.51
CA ASN A 64 -16.97 -8.51 -1.50
C ASN A 64 -16.26 -7.25 -0.96
N ILE A 65 -14.96 -7.12 -1.28
CA ILE A 65 -14.16 -5.94 -0.97
C ILE A 65 -14.26 -4.97 -2.14
N LYS A 66 -14.65 -3.72 -1.87
CA LYS A 66 -14.75 -2.65 -2.86
C LYS A 66 -13.53 -1.74 -2.79
N PRO A 67 -12.53 -1.92 -3.68
CA PRO A 67 -11.31 -1.12 -3.66
C PRO A 67 -11.54 0.29 -4.23
N ILE A 68 -10.86 1.27 -3.64
CA ILE A 68 -10.75 2.64 -4.15
C ILE A 68 -9.26 2.96 -4.27
N LEU A 69 -8.78 3.11 -5.50
CA LEU A 69 -7.37 3.34 -5.79
C LEU A 69 -7.04 4.83 -5.67
N ILE A 70 -6.00 5.17 -4.91
CA ILE A 70 -5.46 6.54 -4.89
C ILE A 70 -4.11 6.58 -5.57
N PHE A 71 -4.04 7.31 -6.67
CA PHE A 71 -2.81 7.57 -7.40
C PHE A 71 -2.18 8.88 -6.95
N GLY A 72 -0.97 8.77 -6.42
CA GLY A 72 -0.10 9.91 -6.15
C GLY A 72 0.44 10.57 -7.41
N GLY A 73 0.70 11.87 -7.29
CA GLY A 73 1.50 12.67 -8.20
C GLY A 73 2.99 12.62 -7.82
N PRO A 74 3.87 13.30 -8.56
CA PRO A 74 5.25 13.48 -8.13
C PRO A 74 5.30 14.23 -6.80
N ILE A 75 6.31 13.95 -5.99
CA ILE A 75 6.57 14.74 -4.78
C ILE A 75 7.04 16.12 -5.26
N VAL A 76 6.16 17.11 -5.18
CA VAL A 76 6.51 18.50 -5.49
C VAL A 76 7.24 19.06 -4.27
N SER A 77 8.53 19.36 -4.44
CA SER A 77 9.33 20.02 -3.42
C SER A 77 8.81 21.45 -3.22
N ASN A 78 8.01 21.67 -2.17
CA ASN A 78 7.83 23.03 -1.67
C ASN A 78 9.18 23.50 -1.09
N SER A 79 9.61 24.69 -1.51
CA SER A 79 10.89 25.33 -1.17
C SER A 79 11.15 25.55 0.33
N VAL A 80 10.21 25.22 1.20
CA VAL A 80 10.27 25.39 2.66
C VAL A 80 10.87 24.15 3.37
N LEU A 81 11.07 23.02 2.67
CA LEU A 81 11.56 21.76 3.27
C LEU A 81 12.88 21.26 2.65
N LEU A 82 13.92 22.10 2.59
CA LEU A 82 15.20 21.77 1.93
C LEU A 82 15.89 20.48 2.44
N GLU A 83 15.64 20.05 3.69
CA GLU A 83 16.16 18.78 4.22
C GLU A 83 15.35 17.54 3.80
N SER A 84 14.02 17.67 3.65
CA SER A 84 13.20 16.58 3.10
C SER A 84 13.47 16.40 1.61
N VAL A 85 13.80 17.48 0.89
CA VAL A 85 14.21 17.44 -0.51
C VAL A 85 15.51 16.65 -0.70
N ARG A 86 16.54 16.82 0.13
CA ARG A 86 17.77 15.99 0.05
C ARG A 86 17.50 14.51 0.30
N SER A 87 16.67 14.20 1.28
CA SER A 87 16.29 12.82 1.62
C SER A 87 15.42 12.18 0.52
N ASN A 88 14.55 12.97 -0.11
CA ASN A 88 13.66 12.54 -1.18
C ASN A 88 14.35 12.46 -2.54
N ASP A 89 15.33 13.31 -2.82
CA ASP A 89 16.20 13.19 -3.98
C ASP A 89 17.03 11.93 -3.87
N LEU A 90 17.57 11.63 -2.68
CA LEU A 90 18.20 10.34 -2.40
C LEU A 90 17.22 9.17 -2.54
N PHE A 91 15.97 9.29 -2.09
CA PHE A 91 14.99 8.21 -2.25
C PHE A 91 14.63 7.96 -3.71
N SER A 92 14.33 9.02 -4.46
CA SER A 92 14.04 8.98 -5.90
C SER A 92 15.24 8.45 -6.69
N TYR A 93 16.44 8.92 -6.36
CA TYR A 93 17.71 8.45 -6.94
C TYR A 93 17.98 6.98 -6.61
N ASN A 94 17.86 6.58 -5.35
CA ASN A 94 18.06 5.19 -4.92
C ASN A 94 17.05 4.26 -5.58
N LYS A 95 15.79 4.70 -5.75
CA LYS A 95 14.76 3.94 -6.46
C LYS A 95 15.06 3.81 -7.95
N GLY A 96 15.53 4.89 -8.59
CA GLY A 96 16.01 4.86 -9.96
C GLY A 96 17.22 3.93 -10.16
N LEU A 97 18.19 3.99 -9.24
CA LEU A 97 19.34 3.07 -9.22
C LEU A 97 18.92 1.62 -9.02
N ARG A 98 17.95 1.37 -8.14
CA ARG A 98 17.42 0.02 -7.91
C ARG A 98 16.83 -0.53 -9.20
N TRP A 99 15.97 0.23 -9.87
CA TRP A 99 15.39 -0.18 -11.15
C TRP A 99 16.43 -0.37 -12.25
N PHE A 100 17.44 0.48 -12.32
CA PHE A 100 18.54 0.29 -13.27
C PHE A 100 19.29 -1.02 -13.01
N ASN A 101 19.58 -1.32 -11.74
CA ASN A 101 20.23 -2.57 -11.36
C ASN A 101 19.33 -3.79 -11.63
N ASP A 102 18.04 -3.71 -11.28
CA ASP A 102 17.07 -4.77 -11.53
C ASP A 102 16.96 -5.05 -13.04
N ALA A 103 16.90 -4.01 -13.88
CA ALA A 103 16.88 -4.15 -15.34
C ALA A 103 18.19 -4.76 -15.88
N LYS A 104 19.34 -4.32 -15.35
CA LYS A 104 20.66 -4.86 -15.71
C LYS A 104 20.77 -6.34 -15.35
N ASP A 105 20.31 -6.73 -14.17
CA ASP A 105 20.39 -8.10 -13.71
C ASP A 105 19.39 -8.99 -14.44
N ALA A 106 18.18 -8.48 -14.73
CA ALA A 106 17.22 -9.15 -15.61
C ALA A 106 17.81 -9.41 -17.00
N SER A 107 18.50 -8.42 -17.58
CA SER A 107 19.20 -8.56 -18.86
C SER A 107 20.29 -9.64 -18.81
N LYS A 108 21.09 -9.70 -17.72
CA LYS A 108 22.11 -10.75 -17.54
C LYS A 108 21.52 -12.14 -17.39
N MET A 109 20.40 -12.23 -16.68
CA MET A 109 19.70 -13.49 -16.41
C MET A 109 18.80 -13.92 -17.58
N ASN A 110 18.68 -13.09 -18.62
CA ASN A 110 17.79 -13.27 -19.76
C ASN A 110 16.33 -13.51 -19.33
N VAL A 111 15.85 -12.63 -18.43
CA VAL A 111 14.48 -12.65 -17.94
C VAL A 111 13.78 -11.30 -18.17
N ASP A 112 12.46 -11.32 -18.15
CA ASP A 112 11.63 -10.14 -18.40
C ASP A 112 11.75 -9.09 -17.29
N PHE A 113 11.89 -7.83 -17.70
CA PHE A 113 11.84 -6.67 -16.83
C PHE A 113 10.70 -5.73 -17.26
N ILE A 114 9.86 -5.32 -16.30
CA ILE A 114 8.75 -4.40 -16.56
C ILE A 114 9.08 -3.04 -15.92
N PRO A 115 9.30 -1.98 -16.72
CA PRO A 115 9.46 -0.64 -16.18
C PRO A 115 8.21 -0.19 -15.42
N ALA A 116 8.40 0.54 -14.31
CA ALA A 116 7.28 1.01 -13.48
C ALA A 116 6.28 1.89 -14.24
N SER A 117 6.72 2.64 -15.25
CA SER A 117 5.83 3.40 -16.13
C SER A 117 4.90 2.49 -16.93
N THR A 118 5.43 1.39 -17.47
CA THR A 118 4.68 0.38 -18.22
C THR A 118 3.73 -0.38 -17.29
N ALA A 119 4.21 -0.80 -16.12
CA ALA A 119 3.39 -1.42 -15.09
C ALA A 119 2.21 -0.50 -14.70
N ARG A 120 2.47 0.80 -14.48
CA ARG A 120 1.42 1.78 -14.17
C ARG A 120 0.36 1.89 -15.27
N ILE A 121 0.74 1.85 -16.55
CA ILE A 121 -0.22 1.89 -17.66
C ILE A 121 -1.08 0.63 -17.65
N ILE A 122 -0.47 -0.55 -17.57
CA ILE A 122 -1.18 -1.82 -17.54
C ILE A 122 -2.13 -1.89 -16.34
N PHE A 123 -1.64 -1.54 -15.16
CA PHE A 123 -2.43 -1.53 -13.92
C PHE A 123 -3.67 -0.63 -14.06
N LYS A 124 -3.51 0.58 -14.60
CA LYS A 124 -4.62 1.51 -14.82
C LYS A 124 -5.62 1.00 -15.85
N ASN A 125 -5.14 0.43 -16.94
CA ASN A 125 -6.01 -0.12 -17.98
C ASN A 125 -6.85 -1.27 -17.43
N VAL A 126 -6.22 -2.22 -16.72
CA VAL A 126 -6.93 -3.34 -16.08
C VAL A 126 -7.93 -2.84 -15.03
N ALA A 127 -7.52 -1.91 -14.17
CA ALA A 127 -8.43 -1.33 -13.17
C ALA A 127 -9.64 -0.64 -13.83
N ALA A 128 -9.42 0.10 -14.92
CA ALA A 128 -10.50 0.75 -15.67
C ALA A 128 -11.42 -0.25 -16.38
N GLU A 129 -10.86 -1.32 -16.99
CA GLU A 129 -11.62 -2.42 -17.59
C GLU A 129 -12.55 -3.10 -16.58
N LEU A 130 -12.08 -3.28 -15.35
CA LEU A 130 -12.84 -3.88 -14.24
C LEU A 130 -13.76 -2.88 -13.51
N GLY A 131 -13.79 -1.61 -13.94
CA GLY A 131 -14.64 -0.59 -13.33
C GLY A 131 -14.22 -0.18 -11.90
N ILE A 132 -12.95 -0.35 -11.55
CA ILE A 132 -12.42 0.02 -10.23
C ILE A 132 -12.35 1.54 -10.08
N GLU A 133 -12.86 2.05 -8.96
CA GLU A 133 -12.82 3.48 -8.64
C GLU A 133 -11.38 3.95 -8.43
N ALA A 134 -11.01 5.07 -9.06
CA ALA A 134 -9.68 5.64 -8.98
C ALA A 134 -9.73 7.16 -8.79
N ILE A 135 -8.97 7.65 -7.80
CA ILE A 135 -8.80 9.07 -7.49
C ILE A 135 -7.34 9.45 -7.72
N HIS A 136 -7.12 10.62 -8.30
CA HIS A 136 -5.78 11.13 -8.59
C HIS A 136 -5.53 12.39 -7.77
N THR A 137 -4.35 12.48 -7.16
CA THR A 137 -3.84 13.71 -6.54
C THR A 137 -2.56 14.16 -7.24
N PRO A 138 -2.33 15.47 -7.40
CA PRO A 138 -1.05 15.98 -7.90
C PRO A 138 0.08 15.91 -6.84
N TYR A 139 -0.26 15.60 -5.59
CA TYR A 139 0.67 15.56 -4.45
C TYR A 139 0.94 14.12 -3.97
N GLN A 140 1.67 13.99 -2.86
CA GLN A 140 1.84 12.72 -2.17
C GLN A 140 0.47 12.15 -1.77
N PRO A 141 0.21 10.84 -1.97
CA PRO A 141 -1.13 10.29 -1.81
C PRO A 141 -1.54 10.07 -0.35
N SER A 142 -0.60 10.12 0.60
CA SER A 142 -0.82 9.71 1.99
C SER A 142 -1.91 10.51 2.70
N ASP A 143 -1.93 11.85 2.53
CA ASP A 143 -2.98 12.72 3.08
C ASP A 143 -4.37 12.36 2.52
N LEU A 144 -4.45 12.15 1.20
CA LEU A 144 -5.71 11.85 0.53
C LEU A 144 -6.20 10.43 0.86
N ILE A 145 -5.29 9.46 1.00
CA ILE A 145 -5.60 8.11 1.49
C ILE A 145 -6.21 8.19 2.87
N ALA A 146 -5.53 8.89 3.79
CA ALA A 146 -5.99 9.01 5.16
C ALA A 146 -7.36 9.68 5.27
N LYS A 147 -7.54 10.78 4.55
CA LYS A 147 -8.81 11.51 4.49
C LYS A 147 -9.93 10.64 3.94
N THR A 148 -9.73 10.02 2.78
CA THR A 148 -10.74 9.18 2.11
C THR A 148 -11.12 7.98 2.99
N ALA A 149 -10.14 7.29 3.59
CA ALA A 149 -10.39 6.16 4.48
C ALA A 149 -11.25 6.57 5.69
N ASN A 150 -10.95 7.72 6.30
CA ASN A 150 -11.70 8.25 7.45
C ASN A 150 -13.11 8.76 7.12
N GLU A 151 -13.31 9.32 5.92
CA GLU A 151 -14.61 9.78 5.42
C GLU A 151 -15.52 8.60 5.08
N LEU A 152 -14.95 7.53 4.50
CA LEU A 152 -15.67 6.32 4.13
C LEU A 152 -15.78 5.28 5.24
N ASP A 153 -15.19 5.57 6.41
CA ASP A 153 -15.12 4.70 7.58
C ASP A 153 -14.63 3.29 7.24
N CYS A 154 -13.50 3.22 6.52
CA CYS A 154 -12.91 1.98 6.05
C CYS A 154 -11.38 1.96 6.24
N PRO A 155 -10.74 0.78 6.26
CA PRO A 155 -9.28 0.69 6.38
C PRO A 155 -8.58 1.15 5.09
N ALA A 156 -7.30 1.50 5.24
CA ALA A 156 -6.40 1.73 4.11
C ALA A 156 -5.44 0.54 3.91
N LEU A 157 -5.16 0.14 2.67
CA LEU A 157 -4.08 -0.76 2.30
C LEU A 157 -2.91 0.08 1.78
N ALA A 158 -1.83 0.18 2.56
CA ALA A 158 -0.76 1.10 2.25
C ALA A 158 0.59 0.65 2.83
N VAL A 159 1.64 1.41 2.53
CA VAL A 159 2.99 1.20 3.06
C VAL A 159 3.48 2.49 3.71
N GLY A 160 4.12 2.35 4.86
CA GLY A 160 4.87 3.42 5.50
C GLY A 160 4.25 3.88 6.82
N SER A 161 5.12 4.44 7.65
CA SER A 161 4.78 4.85 9.01
C SER A 161 3.95 6.12 9.09
N ASP A 162 3.73 6.85 7.97
CA ASP A 162 2.85 8.01 7.95
C ASP A 162 1.42 7.67 8.40
N PHE A 163 0.93 6.47 8.06
CA PHE A 163 -0.42 6.02 8.41
C PHE A 163 -0.61 5.71 9.89
N ILE A 164 0.49 5.50 10.63
CA ILE A 164 0.48 5.45 12.09
C ILE A 164 0.13 6.83 12.66
N ILE A 165 0.63 7.89 12.02
CA ILE A 165 0.45 9.28 12.46
C ILE A 165 -0.93 9.82 12.09
N TYR A 166 -1.46 9.46 10.91
CA TYR A 166 -2.74 10.00 10.42
C TYR A 166 -4.00 9.57 11.19
N LYS A 167 -3.88 8.74 12.24
CA LYS A 167 -5.01 8.31 13.10
C LYS A 167 -6.21 7.79 12.30
N LEU A 168 -6.00 6.76 11.48
CA LEU A 168 -7.10 6.17 10.72
C LEU A 168 -8.10 5.48 11.65
N LYS A 169 -9.38 5.83 11.55
CA LYS A 169 -10.47 5.30 12.39
C LYS A 169 -10.56 3.77 12.35
N ARG A 170 -10.35 3.20 11.18
CA ARG A 170 -10.37 1.74 10.94
C ARG A 170 -8.97 1.14 10.80
N GLY A 171 -7.92 1.90 11.11
CA GLY A 171 -6.54 1.46 10.94
C GLY A 171 -6.08 1.38 9.48
N PHE A 172 -4.84 0.94 9.29
CA PHE A 172 -4.30 0.57 7.98
C PHE A 172 -3.76 -0.86 8.02
N VAL A 173 -3.72 -1.48 6.85
CA VAL A 173 -3.14 -2.79 6.61
C VAL A 173 -1.85 -2.57 5.85
N ASP A 174 -0.76 -3.19 6.33
CA ASP A 174 0.46 -3.26 5.55
C ASP A 174 0.21 -4.13 4.31
N ILE A 175 0.54 -3.59 3.14
CA ILE A 175 0.41 -4.30 1.85
C ILE A 175 1.09 -5.66 1.81
N HIS A 176 2.17 -5.84 2.57
CA HIS A 176 2.92 -7.09 2.63
C HIS A 176 2.24 -8.16 3.49
N SER A 177 1.40 -7.74 4.45
CA SER A 177 0.61 -8.65 5.27
C SER A 177 -0.69 -9.12 4.59
N PHE A 178 -1.10 -8.45 3.51
CA PHE A 178 -2.39 -8.66 2.86
C PHE A 178 -2.35 -9.89 1.95
N ALA A 179 -2.83 -11.03 2.46
CA ALA A 179 -2.76 -12.34 1.80
C ALA A 179 -3.83 -12.53 0.71
N TYR A 180 -3.81 -11.68 -0.33
CA TYR A 180 -4.80 -11.69 -1.41
C TYR A 180 -4.71 -12.93 -2.33
N GLU A 181 -3.56 -13.60 -2.36
CA GLU A 181 -3.26 -14.75 -3.22
C GLU A 181 -3.97 -16.03 -2.74
N ASP A 182 -4.29 -16.10 -1.44
CA ASP A 182 -4.93 -17.23 -0.79
C ASP A 182 -6.14 -16.77 0.08
N PRO A 183 -7.24 -16.31 -0.54
CA PRO A 183 -8.45 -15.97 0.21
C PRO A 183 -9.05 -17.21 0.87
N LEU A 184 -9.40 -17.10 2.16
CA LEU A 184 -10.14 -18.11 2.88
C LEU A 184 -11.54 -18.28 2.25
N PRO A 185 -11.97 -19.49 1.90
CA PRO A 185 -13.31 -19.70 1.37
C PRO A 185 -14.38 -19.35 2.42
N GLY A 186 -15.53 -18.89 1.95
CA GLY A 186 -16.72 -18.74 2.79
C GLY A 186 -17.17 -20.10 3.32
N SER A 187 -17.85 -20.11 4.46
CA SER A 187 -18.35 -21.35 5.07
C SER A 187 -19.51 -21.92 4.26
N GLU A 188 -20.27 -21.05 3.61
CA GLU A 188 -21.44 -21.36 2.77
C GLU A 188 -21.21 -20.89 1.32
N PRO A 189 -21.91 -21.46 0.32
CA PRO A 189 -21.73 -21.11 -1.09
C PRO A 189 -21.96 -19.63 -1.43
N ASP A 190 -22.84 -18.97 -0.68
CA ASP A 190 -23.18 -17.55 -0.86
C ASP A 190 -22.38 -16.62 0.08
N GLU A 191 -21.57 -17.18 0.99
CA GLU A 191 -20.74 -16.39 1.90
C GLU A 191 -19.47 -15.92 1.17
N PRO A 192 -19.13 -14.63 1.22
CA PRO A 192 -17.93 -14.14 0.58
C PRO A 192 -16.68 -14.75 1.22
N HIS A 193 -15.66 -14.92 0.39
CA HIS A 193 -14.32 -15.28 0.87
C HIS A 193 -13.76 -14.19 1.78
N SER A 194 -12.68 -14.47 2.50
CA SER A 194 -12.03 -13.49 3.37
C SER A 194 -10.52 -13.48 3.22
N ILE A 195 -9.90 -12.30 3.26
CA ILE A 195 -8.44 -12.16 3.18
C ILE A 195 -7.85 -11.98 4.56
N ARG A 196 -6.82 -12.77 4.88
CA ARG A 196 -6.02 -12.63 6.10
C ARG A 196 -5.07 -11.43 5.96
N CYS A 197 -4.98 -10.62 7.01
CA CYS A 197 -4.01 -9.53 7.06
C CYS A 197 -3.73 -9.04 8.49
N SER A 198 -2.70 -8.21 8.63
CA SER A 198 -2.32 -7.56 9.89
C SER A 198 -2.81 -6.12 9.88
N LEU A 199 -3.75 -5.79 10.78
CA LEU A 199 -4.29 -4.45 10.93
C LEU A 199 -3.53 -3.67 12.00
N ILE A 200 -2.96 -2.53 11.61
CA ILE A 200 -2.30 -1.59 12.52
C ILE A 200 -3.28 -0.45 12.79
N SER A 201 -3.56 -0.20 14.06
CA SER A 201 -4.46 0.88 14.49
C SER A 201 -3.80 1.77 15.53
N HIS A 202 -4.14 3.06 15.49
CA HIS A 202 -3.65 4.01 16.47
C HIS A 202 -4.09 3.66 17.91
N ALA A 203 -5.29 3.06 18.07
CA ALA A 203 -5.78 2.64 19.39
C ALA A 203 -4.82 1.65 20.06
N ARG A 204 -4.34 0.66 19.31
CA ARG A 204 -3.34 -0.31 19.80
C ARG A 204 -2.01 0.34 20.15
N LEU A 205 -1.50 1.23 19.31
CA LEU A 205 -0.26 1.95 19.60
C LEU A 205 -0.35 2.76 20.90
N ALA A 206 -1.48 3.44 21.13
CA ALA A 206 -1.70 4.22 22.34
C ALA A 206 -1.86 3.35 23.61
N GLU A 207 -2.46 2.15 23.48
CA GLU A 207 -2.53 1.16 24.57
C GLU A 207 -1.15 0.61 24.94
N THR A 208 -0.32 0.29 23.94
CA THR A 208 0.96 -0.39 24.15
C THR A 208 2.07 0.55 24.62
N LEU A 209 2.00 1.84 24.30
CA LEU A 209 3.01 2.84 24.69
C LEU A 209 2.42 3.91 25.63
N PRO A 210 2.05 3.55 26.87
CA PRO A 210 1.50 4.49 27.83
C PRO A 210 2.50 5.60 28.15
N GLY A 211 2.25 6.80 27.65
CA GLY A 211 3.12 7.97 27.83
C GLY A 211 3.53 8.65 26.52
N ILE A 212 3.43 7.96 25.38
CA ILE A 212 3.56 8.61 24.07
C ILE A 212 2.18 9.13 23.70
N SER A 213 1.92 10.40 24.05
CA SER A 213 0.74 11.09 23.51
C SER A 213 0.80 11.01 21.99
N SER A 214 -0.37 10.83 21.38
CA SER A 214 -0.51 10.85 19.93
C SER A 214 0.01 12.12 19.26
N ASP A 215 0.18 13.19 20.03
CA ASP A 215 0.69 14.48 19.57
C ASP A 215 2.23 14.52 19.57
N ILE A 216 2.89 13.53 20.19
CA ILE A 216 4.35 13.37 20.26
C ILE A 216 4.87 12.53 19.09
N ILE A 217 4.06 11.60 18.55
CA ILE A 217 4.49 10.74 17.42
C ILE A 217 4.98 11.56 16.20
N PRO A 218 4.32 12.66 15.79
CA PRO A 218 4.84 13.53 14.73
C PRO A 218 6.12 14.29 15.09
N VAL A 219 6.48 14.37 16.37
CA VAL A 219 7.67 15.09 16.88
C VAL A 219 8.88 14.15 16.99
N LEU A 220 8.64 12.83 17.02
CA LEU A 220 9.69 11.80 17.00
C LEU A 220 10.26 11.54 15.59
N SER A 221 9.78 12.27 14.57
CA SER A 221 10.14 12.11 13.16
C SER A 221 11.32 12.93 12.68
#